data_AF-A0A7C7A1W5-F1
#
_entry.id   AF-A0A7C7A1W5-F1
#
_cell.length_a   1.000
_cell.length_b   1.000
_cell.length_c   1.000
_cell.angle_alpha   90.00
_cell.angle_beta   90.00
_cell.angle_gamma   90.00
#
_symmetry.space_group_name_H-M   'P 1'
#
loop_
_entity.id
_entity.type
_entity.pdbx_description
1 polymer ?
#
loop_
_entity_poly.entity_id
_entity_poly.type
_entity_poly.pdbx_seq_one_letter_code
_entity_poly.pdbx_strand_id
1 'polypeptide(L)'
;MNTLIIYALWFMDVLGFKELSRKGFAKHAKPDDHPYVVYTAAKQLIESGQNLPARNLLESAMEMRPSMRCGRLLIHVLIKDKEYQRALAVAQGLLELNVDNPWPYLLIGDIQYFFIKDRDGAFDSFMKALEICKEFNRKNPLKVAYKRVCRLLEEKELHEDLIDYLAEFVKLESSNFHDREFYILTKGLLDRGQEDEAKEILSLGIKAYPRSTMLREAWQEFGFGSVQDLPPIPVRGKLPPPDVTIIPIKTRLLTEEDDPKEVMRHYITEPLPHDIATLSSCVAGLMEGRIYMEGAVKPGFLARFLSRFVDQKDIPFGGAAPMANPLSMQVLLEEIGSVRTTFAAVMGGVGKMLGQKGWFYVLAGEDAGQIDDVLGSLPPYDYYVIMGPKDPPGLAQAIADEIGCEAAIVDANDLGVAWAVGYSSGVDAPWLEDVMSTNPAGNQEQQTPIVLVRTLTHLEKEGT
;
A
#
# COMPACT_ATOMS: atom_id res chain seq x y z
N MET A 1 -14.66 29.78 23.08
CA MET A 1 -15.65 29.57 22.00
C MET A 1 -15.16 28.53 20.97
N ASN A 2 -13.94 28.67 20.41
CA ASN A 2 -13.44 27.71 19.40
C ASN A 2 -13.31 26.25 19.90
N THR A 3 -12.85 26.03 21.14
CA THR A 3 -12.67 24.68 21.70
C THR A 3 -13.98 23.88 21.79
N LEU A 4 -15.10 24.53 22.16
CA LEU A 4 -16.43 23.92 22.19
C LEU A 4 -16.88 23.47 20.78
N ILE A 5 -16.55 24.27 19.75
CA ILE A 5 -16.84 23.93 18.35
C ILE A 5 -16.03 22.68 17.95
N ILE A 6 -14.74 22.63 18.28
CA ILE A 6 -13.89 21.46 17.99
C ILE A 6 -14.43 20.18 18.65
N TYR A 7 -14.84 20.25 19.92
CA TYR A 7 -15.43 19.08 20.60
C TYR A 7 -16.76 18.65 19.98
N ALA A 8 -17.62 19.60 19.59
CA ALA A 8 -18.88 19.29 18.92
C ALA A 8 -18.62 18.62 17.55
N LEU A 9 -17.69 19.14 16.76
CA LEU A 9 -17.30 18.56 15.48
C LEU A 9 -16.68 17.16 15.65
N TRP A 10 -15.86 16.95 16.68
CA TRP A 10 -15.29 15.64 16.97
C TRP A 10 -16.37 14.65 17.41
N PHE A 11 -17.36 15.07 18.19
CA PHE A 11 -18.50 14.22 18.49
C PHE A 11 -19.24 13.79 17.21
N MET A 12 -19.49 14.73 16.29
CA MET A 12 -20.10 14.42 14.99
C MET A 12 -19.22 13.48 14.14
N ASP A 13 -17.90 13.63 14.20
CA ASP A 13 -16.93 12.76 13.53
C ASP A 13 -17.02 11.30 14.01
N VAL A 14 -17.13 11.11 15.33
CA VAL A 14 -17.30 9.79 15.97
C VAL A 14 -18.62 9.13 15.57
N LEU A 15 -19.68 9.93 15.43
CA LEU A 15 -20.99 9.46 14.96
C LEU A 15 -21.01 9.11 13.46
N GLY A 16 -19.97 9.48 12.70
CA GLY A 16 -19.87 9.19 11.28
C GLY A 16 -20.31 10.32 10.35
N PHE A 17 -20.58 11.53 10.86
CA PHE A 17 -20.86 12.72 10.04
C PHE A 17 -19.56 13.35 9.51
N LYS A 18 -18.77 12.55 8.78
CA LYS A 18 -17.39 12.84 8.38
C LYS A 18 -17.25 14.07 7.49
N GLU A 19 -18.14 14.22 6.53
CA GLU A 19 -18.12 15.37 5.62
C GLU A 19 -18.32 16.70 6.38
N LEU A 20 -19.24 16.70 7.35
CA LEU A 20 -19.52 17.86 8.18
C LEU A 20 -18.35 18.15 9.14
N SER A 21 -17.83 17.12 9.82
CA SER A 21 -16.72 17.28 10.77
C SER A 21 -15.45 17.76 10.08
N ARG A 22 -15.07 17.16 8.94
CA ARG A 22 -13.88 17.52 8.16
C ARG A 22 -13.93 18.98 7.69
N LYS A 23 -15.04 19.41 7.08
CA LYS A 23 -15.25 20.81 6.68
C LYS A 23 -15.21 21.78 7.87
N GLY A 24 -15.80 21.38 9.00
CA GLY A 24 -15.75 22.16 10.23
C GLY A 24 -14.33 22.29 10.78
N PHE A 25 -13.56 21.21 10.82
CA PHE A 25 -12.16 21.22 11.26
C PHE A 25 -11.31 22.10 10.35
N ALA A 26 -11.44 21.97 9.02
CA ALA A 26 -10.73 22.82 8.06
C ALA A 26 -10.96 24.33 8.30
N LYS A 27 -12.13 24.70 8.81
CA LYS A 27 -12.50 26.09 9.10
C LYS A 27 -12.05 26.58 10.48
N HIS A 28 -12.00 25.69 11.48
CA HIS A 28 -11.91 26.09 12.89
C HIS A 28 -10.66 25.58 13.63
N ALA A 29 -9.96 24.58 13.08
CA ALA A 29 -8.78 24.00 13.71
C ALA A 29 -7.66 25.03 13.86
N LYS A 30 -6.95 24.94 14.98
CA LYS A 30 -5.77 25.71 15.28
C LYS A 30 -4.55 24.80 15.36
N PRO A 31 -3.33 25.33 15.20
CA PRO A 31 -2.14 24.49 15.19
C PRO A 31 -1.84 23.79 16.53
N ASP A 32 -2.33 24.31 17.66
CA ASP A 32 -2.19 23.73 19.01
C ASP A 32 -3.29 22.72 19.38
N ASP A 33 -4.30 22.55 18.53
CA ASP A 33 -5.34 21.53 18.71
C ASP A 33 -4.77 20.11 18.69
N HIS A 34 -5.61 19.13 19.02
CA HIS A 34 -5.20 17.73 18.99
C HIS A 34 -4.70 17.32 17.58
N PRO A 35 -3.59 16.58 17.44
CA PRO A 35 -3.02 16.22 16.13
C PRO A 35 -4.00 15.58 15.14
N TYR A 36 -4.97 14.80 15.62
CA TYR A 36 -6.04 14.25 14.77
C TYR A 36 -6.88 15.35 14.11
N VAL A 37 -7.25 16.39 14.86
CA VAL A 37 -8.07 17.51 14.36
C VAL A 37 -7.30 18.30 13.32
N VAL A 38 -6.03 18.63 13.61
CA VAL A 38 -5.14 19.34 12.69
C VAL A 38 -4.90 18.53 11.42
N TYR A 39 -4.55 17.25 11.55
CA TYR A 39 -4.39 16.34 10.41
C TYR A 39 -5.63 16.30 9.53
N THR A 40 -6.81 16.13 10.13
CA THR A 40 -8.08 16.03 9.41
C THR A 40 -8.45 17.33 8.71
N ALA A 41 -8.21 18.47 9.37
CA ALA A 41 -8.37 19.80 8.79
C ALA A 41 -7.46 20.00 7.57
N ALA A 42 -6.16 19.69 7.73
CA ALA A 42 -5.18 19.84 6.66
C ALA A 42 -5.48 18.93 5.46
N LYS A 43 -5.85 17.67 5.71
CA LYS A 43 -6.26 16.73 4.65
C LYS A 43 -7.47 17.27 3.86
N GLN A 44 -8.50 17.77 4.56
CA GLN A 44 -9.66 18.38 3.91
C GLN A 44 -9.30 19.64 3.09
N LEU A 45 -8.35 20.44 3.57
CA LEU A 45 -7.85 21.60 2.83
C LEU A 45 -7.14 21.17 1.53
N ILE A 46 -6.24 20.18 1.60
CA ILE A 46 -5.55 19.60 0.43
C ILE A 46 -6.55 19.08 -0.60
N GLU A 47 -7.52 18.27 -0.15
CA GLU A 47 -8.57 17.70 -1.00
C GLU A 47 -9.47 18.78 -1.66
N SER A 48 -9.50 19.99 -1.11
CA SER A 48 -10.21 21.14 -1.68
C SER A 48 -9.34 22.06 -2.53
N GLY A 49 -8.09 21.67 -2.83
CA GLY A 49 -7.12 22.47 -3.56
C GLY A 49 -6.47 23.60 -2.75
N GLN A 50 -6.71 23.67 -1.44
CA GLN A 50 -6.17 24.69 -0.54
C GLN A 50 -4.83 24.26 0.07
N ASN A 51 -3.85 23.97 -0.79
CA ASN A 51 -2.55 23.41 -0.39
C ASN A 51 -1.74 24.36 0.51
N LEU A 52 -1.68 25.65 0.19
CA LEU A 52 -0.93 26.63 0.99
C LEU A 52 -1.51 26.80 2.42
N PRO A 53 -2.83 26.99 2.61
CA PRO A 53 -3.44 26.95 3.94
C PRO A 53 -3.17 25.66 4.72
N ALA A 54 -3.26 24.50 4.07
CA ALA A 54 -2.99 23.21 4.69
C ALA A 54 -1.54 23.11 5.19
N ARG A 55 -0.59 23.52 4.35
CA ARG A 55 0.83 23.55 4.66
C ARG A 55 1.13 24.47 5.85
N ASN A 56 0.63 25.71 5.81
CA ASN A 56 0.84 26.66 6.90
C ASN A 56 0.31 26.14 8.24
N LEU A 57 -0.87 25.50 8.22
CA LEU A 57 -1.45 24.87 9.41
C LEU A 57 -0.55 23.76 9.96
N LEU A 58 -0.01 22.91 9.08
CA LEU A 58 0.87 21.80 9.47
C LEU A 58 2.23 22.28 9.97
N GLU A 59 2.85 23.26 9.31
CA GLU A 59 4.13 23.86 9.74
C GLU A 59 3.99 24.48 11.13
N SER A 60 2.94 25.31 11.34
CA SER A 60 2.65 25.89 12.66
C SER A 60 2.35 24.83 13.72
N ALA A 61 1.72 23.71 13.33
CA ALA A 61 1.41 22.64 14.28
C ALA A 61 2.66 21.86 14.69
N MET A 62 3.63 21.72 13.78
CA MET A 62 4.92 21.12 14.09
C MET A 62 5.74 21.98 15.07
N GLU A 63 5.56 23.30 15.07
CA GLU A 63 6.20 24.19 16.05
C GLU A 63 5.50 24.16 17.41
N MET A 64 4.16 24.18 17.44
CA MET A 64 3.39 24.30 18.70
C MET A 64 3.15 22.96 19.39
N ARG A 65 2.87 21.91 18.62
CA ARG A 65 2.51 20.58 19.13
C ARG A 65 2.95 19.49 18.15
N PRO A 66 4.27 19.25 18.04
CA PRO A 66 4.82 18.31 17.08
C PRO A 66 4.25 16.91 17.26
N SER A 67 4.00 16.23 16.15
CA SER A 67 3.48 14.86 16.15
C SER A 67 3.88 14.13 14.88
N MET A 68 4.11 12.82 14.99
CA MET A 68 4.35 11.95 13.83
C MET A 68 3.27 12.09 12.76
N ARG A 69 2.01 12.24 13.19
CA ARG A 69 0.86 12.31 12.28
C ARG A 69 0.86 13.57 11.41
N CYS A 70 1.03 14.75 12.03
CA CYS A 70 1.08 16.00 11.28
C CYS A 70 2.39 16.12 10.50
N GLY A 71 3.51 15.68 11.08
CA GLY A 71 4.81 15.68 10.43
C GLY A 71 4.82 14.83 9.16
N ARG A 72 4.23 13.62 9.19
CA ARG A 72 4.14 12.76 8.00
C ARG A 72 3.26 13.37 6.90
N LEU A 73 2.16 14.04 7.26
CA LEU A 73 1.33 14.74 6.26
C LEU A 73 2.04 15.97 5.69
N LEU A 74 2.81 16.71 6.51
CA LEU A 74 3.64 17.80 6.01
C LEU A 74 4.70 17.30 5.03
N ILE A 75 5.35 16.18 5.36
CA ILE A 75 6.30 15.50 4.48
C ILE A 75 5.66 15.13 3.15
N HIS A 76 4.43 14.60 3.15
CA HIS A 76 3.68 14.31 1.92
C HIS A 76 3.53 15.56 1.04
N VAL A 77 3.07 16.68 1.64
CA VAL A 77 2.91 17.96 0.92
C VAL A 77 4.25 18.44 0.35
N LEU A 78 5.34 18.35 1.12
CA LEU A 78 6.67 18.74 0.66
C LEU A 78 7.21 17.84 -0.45
N ILE A 79 6.92 16.54 -0.42
CA ILE A 79 7.30 15.60 -1.49
C ILE A 79 6.54 15.92 -2.78
N LYS A 80 5.23 16.21 -2.70
CA LYS A 80 4.43 16.69 -3.84
C LYS A 80 5.01 17.97 -4.46
N ASP A 81 5.47 18.89 -3.61
CA ASP A 81 6.13 20.14 -4.03
C ASP A 81 7.61 19.94 -4.45
N LYS A 82 8.12 18.70 -4.42
CA LYS A 82 9.53 18.33 -4.70
C LYS A 82 10.56 19.00 -3.79
N GLU A 83 10.14 19.42 -2.60
CA GLU A 83 10.97 20.03 -1.56
C GLU A 83 11.60 18.96 -0.64
N TYR A 84 12.33 18.00 -1.23
CA TYR A 84 12.80 16.80 -0.52
C TYR A 84 13.74 17.10 0.66
N GLN A 85 14.59 18.13 0.56
CA GLN A 85 15.48 18.52 1.66
C GLN A 85 14.70 19.05 2.88
N ARG A 86 13.59 19.74 2.64
CA ARG A 86 12.70 20.18 3.73
C ARG A 86 11.91 19.01 4.29
N ALA A 87 11.46 18.09 3.44
CA ALA A 87 10.83 16.85 3.90
C ALA A 87 11.78 16.06 4.83
N LEU A 88 13.06 15.94 4.46
CA LEU A 88 14.09 15.34 5.29
C LEU A 88 14.26 16.08 6.62
N ALA A 89 14.34 17.41 6.62
CA ALA A 89 14.45 18.21 7.83
C ALA A 89 13.26 18.02 8.78
N VAL A 90 12.03 17.95 8.25
CA VAL A 90 10.83 17.64 9.06
C VAL A 90 10.93 16.24 9.64
N ALA A 91 11.38 15.24 8.86
CA ALA A 91 11.53 13.87 9.33
C ALA A 91 12.61 13.75 10.43
N GLN A 92 13.72 14.47 10.30
CA GLN A 92 14.76 14.56 11.32
C GLN A 92 14.24 15.20 12.61
N GLY A 93 13.45 16.27 12.52
CA GLY A 93 12.81 16.90 13.69
C GLY A 93 11.86 15.96 14.45
N LEU A 94 11.28 14.94 13.80
CA LEU A 94 10.44 13.94 14.46
C LEU A 94 11.21 13.04 15.43
N LEU A 95 12.55 12.95 15.33
CA LEU A 95 13.38 12.19 16.25
C LEU A 95 13.30 12.74 17.68
N GLU A 96 13.11 14.06 17.84
CA GLU A 96 13.03 14.72 19.14
C GLU A 96 11.80 14.26 19.96
N LEU A 97 10.77 13.72 19.30
CA LEU A 97 9.58 13.20 19.97
C LEU A 97 9.89 11.95 20.80
N ASN A 98 10.76 11.09 20.30
CA ASN A 98 11.23 9.88 20.95
C ASN A 98 12.39 9.27 20.15
N VAL A 99 13.61 9.34 20.69
CA VAL A 99 14.81 8.81 20.05
C VAL A 99 14.84 7.28 19.95
N ASP A 100 14.07 6.58 20.78
CA ASP A 100 13.94 5.11 20.79
C ASP A 100 12.81 4.61 19.85
N ASN A 101 12.22 5.52 19.07
CA ASN A 101 11.23 5.17 18.06
C ASN A 101 11.94 4.87 16.73
N PRO A 102 11.84 3.65 16.18
CA PRO A 102 12.51 3.31 14.91
C PRO A 102 11.83 3.94 13.68
N TRP A 103 10.56 4.33 13.76
CA TRP A 103 9.79 4.81 12.60
C TRP A 103 10.34 6.10 11.96
N PRO A 104 10.73 7.14 12.72
CA PRO A 104 11.42 8.30 12.14
C PRO A 104 12.69 7.93 11.37
N TYR A 105 13.52 7.01 11.87
CA TYR A 105 14.75 6.59 11.18
C TYR A 105 14.44 5.87 9.86
N LEU A 106 13.44 4.99 9.84
CA LEU A 106 12.95 4.38 8.60
C LEU A 106 12.44 5.43 7.61
N LEU A 107 11.67 6.42 8.09
CA LEU A 107 11.17 7.50 7.25
C LEU A 107 12.28 8.39 6.67
N ILE A 108 13.29 8.74 7.49
CA ILE A 108 14.47 9.50 7.07
C ILE A 108 15.22 8.73 5.99
N GLY A 109 15.50 7.45 6.24
CA GLY A 109 16.19 6.60 5.27
C GLY A 109 15.41 6.42 3.97
N ASP A 110 14.07 6.30 4.04
CA ASP A 110 13.23 6.23 2.85
C ASP A 110 13.25 7.55 2.05
N ILE A 111 13.22 8.71 2.71
CA ILE A 111 13.36 10.01 2.04
C ILE A 111 14.72 10.12 1.34
N GLN A 112 15.80 9.75 2.04
CA GLN A 112 17.15 9.76 1.51
C GLN A 112 17.29 8.82 0.31
N TYR A 113 16.78 7.59 0.42
CA TYR A 113 16.93 6.58 -0.62
C TYR A 113 16.03 6.85 -1.84
N PHE A 114 14.74 7.07 -1.63
CA PHE A 114 13.77 7.12 -2.74
C PHE A 114 13.71 8.48 -3.42
N PHE A 115 13.95 9.58 -2.69
CA PHE A 115 13.76 10.93 -3.23
C PHE A 115 15.08 11.69 -3.41
N ILE A 116 15.93 11.73 -2.38
CA ILE A 116 17.19 12.50 -2.42
C ILE A 116 18.32 11.75 -3.15
N LYS A 117 18.23 10.41 -3.21
CA LYS A 117 19.26 9.50 -3.74
C LYS A 117 20.56 9.48 -2.92
N ASP A 118 20.48 9.79 -1.63
CA ASP A 118 21.56 9.63 -0.66
C ASP A 118 21.57 8.19 -0.13
N ARG A 119 22.37 7.33 -0.76
CA ARG A 119 22.45 5.90 -0.43
C ARG A 119 23.14 5.64 0.90
N ASP A 120 24.17 6.41 1.23
CA ASP A 120 24.96 6.22 2.45
C ASP A 120 24.19 6.71 3.67
N GLY A 121 23.60 7.91 3.61
CA GLY A 121 22.77 8.41 4.70
C GLY A 121 21.52 7.55 4.92
N ALA A 122 20.95 6.98 3.85
CA ALA A 122 19.86 6.01 3.98
C ALA A 122 20.31 4.74 4.70
N PHE A 123 21.49 4.20 4.34
CA PHE A 123 22.04 3.01 4.99
C PHE A 123 22.24 3.23 6.49
N ASP A 124 22.84 4.36 6.87
CA ASP A 124 23.05 4.73 8.27
C ASP A 124 21.73 4.81 9.04
N SER A 125 20.71 5.43 8.44
CA SER A 125 19.38 5.56 9.04
C SER A 125 18.68 4.20 9.22
N PHE A 126 18.74 3.33 8.20
CA PHE A 126 18.13 2.00 8.28
C PHE A 126 18.86 1.07 9.25
N MET A 127 20.19 1.11 9.28
CA MET A 127 20.99 0.41 10.28
C MET A 127 20.64 0.87 11.69
N LYS A 128 20.48 2.18 11.89
CA LYS A 128 20.07 2.71 13.20
C LYS A 128 18.67 2.23 13.61
N ALA A 129 17.73 2.22 12.68
CA ALA A 129 16.39 1.67 12.92
C ALA A 129 16.46 0.18 13.31
N LEU A 130 17.29 -0.60 12.62
CA LEU A 130 17.49 -2.03 12.88
C LEU A 130 18.05 -2.28 14.29
N GLU A 131 19.07 -1.52 14.71
CA GLU A 131 19.64 -1.58 16.07
C GLU A 131 18.57 -1.35 17.13
N ILE A 132 17.81 -0.25 17.03
CA ILE A 132 16.73 0.09 17.97
C ILE A 132 15.68 -1.02 17.99
N CYS A 133 15.34 -1.56 16.82
CA CYS A 133 14.36 -2.65 16.74
C CYS A 133 14.82 -3.92 17.46
N LYS A 134 16.11 -4.29 17.33
CA LYS A 134 16.71 -5.43 18.04
C LYS A 134 16.75 -5.17 19.55
N GLU A 135 17.19 -3.99 19.97
CA GLU A 135 17.30 -3.60 21.39
C GLU A 135 15.94 -3.65 22.10
N PHE A 136 14.90 -3.08 21.49
CA PHE A 136 13.56 -2.99 22.10
C PHE A 136 12.59 -4.08 21.64
N ASN A 137 13.07 -5.12 20.94
CA ASN A 137 12.29 -6.25 20.43
C ASN A 137 11.04 -5.81 19.62
N ARG A 138 11.20 -4.83 18.73
CA ARG A 138 10.12 -4.24 17.93
C ARG A 138 9.94 -4.98 16.59
N LYS A 139 9.17 -6.06 16.60
CA LYS A 139 9.04 -6.99 15.45
C LYS A 139 8.60 -6.36 14.12
N ASN A 140 7.58 -5.49 14.11
CA ASN A 140 7.07 -4.91 12.85
C ASN A 140 8.10 -4.01 12.14
N PRO A 141 8.64 -2.95 12.79
CA PRO A 141 9.66 -2.12 12.15
C PRO A 141 10.96 -2.89 11.89
N LEU A 142 11.26 -3.95 12.66
CA LEU A 142 12.42 -4.82 12.40
C LEU A 142 12.35 -5.46 11.00
N LYS A 143 11.18 -5.97 10.60
CA LYS A 143 10.97 -6.58 9.26
C LYS A 143 11.24 -5.57 8.14
N VAL A 144 10.78 -4.33 8.31
CA VAL A 144 11.01 -3.23 7.36
C VAL A 144 12.49 -2.86 7.30
N ALA A 145 13.14 -2.73 8.46
CA ALA A 145 14.55 -2.40 8.54
C ALA A 145 15.43 -3.45 7.84
N TYR A 146 15.17 -4.74 8.05
CA TYR A 146 15.87 -5.80 7.32
C TYR A 146 15.69 -5.68 5.80
N LYS A 147 14.44 -5.48 5.33
CA LYS A 147 14.17 -5.30 3.90
C LYS A 147 15.02 -4.19 3.30
N ARG A 148 15.14 -3.05 3.99
CA ARG A 148 15.94 -1.90 3.56
C ARG A 148 17.44 -2.15 3.60
N VAL A 149 17.95 -2.70 4.70
CA VAL A 149 19.38 -2.99 4.86
C VAL A 149 19.83 -4.01 3.82
N CYS A 150 19.11 -5.13 3.67
CA CYS A 150 19.42 -6.14 2.65
C CYS A 150 19.46 -5.54 1.25
N ARG A 151 18.50 -4.66 0.91
CA ARG A 151 18.49 -4.00 -0.41
C ARG A 151 19.75 -3.17 -0.66
N LEU A 152 20.23 -2.44 0.33
CA LEU A 152 21.44 -1.62 0.20
C LEU A 152 22.74 -2.43 0.25
N LEU A 153 22.78 -3.51 1.04
CA LEU A 153 23.91 -4.44 1.04
C LEU A 153 24.07 -5.10 -0.34
N GLU A 154 22.94 -5.46 -0.96
CA GLU A 154 22.93 -5.95 -2.33
C GLU A 154 23.45 -4.92 -3.34
N GLU A 155 22.95 -3.69 -3.30
CA GLU A 155 23.43 -2.61 -4.19
C GLU A 155 24.91 -2.29 -4.00
N LYS A 156 25.45 -2.52 -2.80
CA LYS A 156 26.86 -2.34 -2.46
C LYS A 156 27.72 -3.59 -2.75
N GLU A 157 27.13 -4.67 -3.28
CA GLU A 157 27.80 -5.94 -3.54
C GLU A 157 28.47 -6.56 -2.28
N LEU A 158 27.92 -6.27 -1.10
CA LEU A 158 28.38 -6.82 0.18
C LEU A 158 27.70 -8.18 0.43
N HIS A 159 28.10 -9.17 -0.38
CA HIS A 159 27.42 -10.46 -0.47
C HIS A 159 27.38 -11.23 0.87
N GLU A 160 28.49 -11.33 1.60
CA GLU A 160 28.52 -12.10 2.85
C GLU A 160 27.58 -11.51 3.91
N ASP A 161 27.64 -10.19 4.11
CA ASP A 161 26.74 -9.50 5.03
C ASP A 161 25.28 -9.70 4.58
N LEU A 162 24.98 -9.52 3.30
CA LEU A 162 23.63 -9.70 2.76
C LEU A 162 23.04 -11.06 3.12
N ILE A 163 23.79 -12.15 2.94
CA ILE A 163 23.31 -13.50 3.26
C ILE A 163 23.05 -13.67 4.76
N ASP A 164 23.92 -13.12 5.62
CA ASP A 164 23.72 -13.18 7.08
C ASP A 164 22.45 -12.42 7.51
N TYR A 165 22.23 -11.22 6.97
CA TYR A 165 21.04 -10.43 7.26
C TYR A 165 19.76 -11.09 6.69
N LEU A 166 19.81 -11.69 5.50
CA LEU A 166 18.69 -12.45 4.93
C LEU A 166 18.36 -13.69 5.76
N ALA A 167 19.37 -14.41 6.27
CA ALA A 167 19.19 -15.56 7.14
C ALA A 167 18.57 -15.18 8.50
N GLU A 168 18.79 -13.96 9.00
CA GLU A 168 18.05 -13.43 10.14
C GLU A 168 16.62 -13.01 9.76
N PHE A 169 16.46 -12.36 8.60
CA PHE A 169 15.18 -11.81 8.16
C PHE A 169 14.15 -12.91 7.87
N VAL A 170 14.55 -14.02 7.22
CA VAL A 170 13.65 -15.13 6.88
C VAL A 170 13.00 -15.76 8.13
N LYS A 171 13.71 -15.75 9.27
CA LYS A 171 13.21 -16.26 10.57
C LYS A 171 12.05 -15.44 11.14
N LEU A 172 11.81 -14.24 10.64
CA LEU A 172 10.68 -13.41 11.04
C LEU A 172 9.37 -13.80 10.33
N GLU A 173 9.42 -14.75 9.38
CA GLU A 173 8.29 -15.27 8.60
C GLU A 173 7.41 -14.14 8.04
N SER A 174 8.06 -13.06 7.61
CA SER A 174 7.41 -11.83 7.19
C SER A 174 6.78 -11.98 5.81
N SER A 175 5.56 -11.46 5.63
CA SER A 175 4.96 -11.30 4.29
C SER A 175 5.76 -10.35 3.39
N ASN A 176 6.60 -9.49 3.99
CA ASN A 176 7.50 -8.59 3.27
C ASN A 176 8.81 -9.27 2.79
N PHE A 177 8.98 -10.58 3.05
CA PHE A 177 10.07 -11.39 2.51
C PHE A 177 9.54 -12.04 1.23
N HIS A 178 9.92 -11.50 0.08
CA HIS A 178 9.38 -11.85 -1.23
C HIS A 178 10.24 -12.92 -1.90
N ASP A 179 9.75 -13.40 -3.04
CA ASP A 179 10.41 -14.44 -3.82
C ASP A 179 11.86 -14.10 -4.16
N ARG A 180 12.17 -12.83 -4.42
CA ARG A 180 13.54 -12.36 -4.69
C ARG A 180 14.50 -12.59 -3.52
N GLU A 181 14.07 -12.35 -2.28
CA GLU A 181 14.91 -12.61 -1.11
C GLU A 181 15.13 -14.11 -0.90
N PHE A 182 14.13 -14.95 -1.19
CA PHE A 182 14.30 -16.41 -1.18
C PHE A 182 15.37 -16.85 -2.19
N TYR A 183 15.31 -16.34 -3.42
CA TYR A 183 16.29 -16.67 -4.46
C TYR A 183 17.72 -16.31 -4.04
N ILE A 184 17.92 -15.08 -3.55
CA ILE A 184 19.25 -14.58 -3.16
C ILE A 184 19.80 -15.39 -1.98
N LEU A 185 18.99 -15.63 -0.95
CA LEU A 185 19.40 -16.40 0.21
C LEU A 185 19.76 -17.84 -0.18
N THR A 186 18.93 -18.51 -0.98
CA THR A 186 19.21 -19.86 -1.48
C THR A 186 20.54 -19.91 -2.23
N LYS A 187 20.77 -18.98 -3.16
CA LYS A 187 22.01 -18.94 -3.94
C LYS A 187 23.23 -18.73 -3.03
N GLY A 188 23.16 -17.78 -2.10
CA GLY A 188 24.26 -17.53 -1.16
C GLY A 188 24.57 -18.71 -0.24
N LEU A 189 23.54 -19.46 0.19
CA LEU A 189 23.74 -20.69 0.96
C LEU A 189 24.43 -21.79 0.13
N LEU A 190 24.09 -21.92 -1.16
CA LEU A 190 24.78 -22.84 -2.07
C LEU A 190 26.26 -22.46 -2.25
N ASP A 191 26.54 -21.17 -2.45
CA ASP A 191 27.90 -20.65 -2.59
C ASP A 191 28.73 -20.92 -1.31
N ARG A 192 28.07 -20.99 -0.14
CA ARG A 192 28.65 -21.38 1.16
C ARG A 192 28.73 -22.90 1.38
N GLY A 193 28.28 -23.73 0.43
CA GLY A 193 28.25 -25.19 0.56
C GLY A 193 27.16 -25.73 1.50
N GLN A 194 26.15 -24.92 1.83
CA GLN A 194 25.04 -25.29 2.72
C GLN A 194 23.84 -25.81 1.91
N GLU A 195 24.04 -26.90 1.15
CA GLU A 195 23.06 -27.39 0.17
C GLU A 195 21.70 -27.77 0.78
N ASP A 196 21.69 -28.46 1.92
CA ASP A 196 20.44 -28.89 2.58
C ASP A 196 19.59 -27.69 3.00
N GLU A 197 20.23 -26.69 3.62
CA GLU A 197 19.55 -25.46 4.05
C GLU A 197 19.05 -24.65 2.85
N ALA A 198 19.85 -24.53 1.78
CA ALA A 198 19.46 -23.86 0.55
C ALA A 198 18.20 -24.48 -0.07
N LYS A 199 18.12 -25.82 -0.10
CA LYS A 199 16.97 -26.57 -0.61
C LYS A 199 15.72 -26.35 0.25
N GLU A 200 15.87 -26.32 1.58
CA GLU A 200 14.78 -26.02 2.50
C GLU A 200 14.23 -24.60 2.29
N ILE A 201 15.11 -23.60 2.20
CA ILE A 201 14.74 -22.20 1.94
C ILE A 201 14.02 -22.06 0.60
N LEU A 202 14.50 -22.71 -0.46
CA LEU A 202 13.84 -22.60 -1.77
C LEU A 202 12.48 -23.28 -1.78
N SER A 203 12.36 -24.46 -1.15
CA SER A 203 11.08 -25.16 -0.98
C SER A 203 10.06 -24.30 -0.23
N LEU A 204 10.51 -23.64 0.84
CA LEU A 204 9.70 -22.69 1.61
C LEU A 204 9.25 -21.50 0.74
N GLY A 205 10.16 -20.92 -0.05
CA GLY A 205 9.85 -19.84 -0.99
C GLY A 205 8.81 -20.24 -2.03
N ILE A 206 8.93 -21.44 -2.64
CA ILE A 206 7.95 -21.96 -3.61
C ILE A 206 6.58 -22.18 -2.95
N LYS A 207 6.56 -22.61 -1.68
CA LYS A 207 5.31 -22.78 -0.93
C LYS A 207 4.65 -21.43 -0.62
N ALA A 208 5.44 -20.42 -0.24
CA ALA A 208 4.95 -19.07 0.03
C ALA A 208 4.48 -18.34 -1.24
N TYR A 209 5.23 -18.50 -2.34
CA TYR A 209 4.99 -17.87 -3.64
C TYR A 209 4.80 -18.93 -4.74
N PRO A 210 3.68 -19.70 -4.71
CA PRO A 210 3.47 -20.80 -5.64
C PRO A 210 3.36 -20.39 -7.11
N ARG A 211 3.17 -19.09 -7.39
CA ARG A 211 3.13 -18.52 -8.74
C ARG A 211 4.49 -17.97 -9.22
N SER A 212 5.51 -17.88 -8.37
CA SER A 212 6.82 -17.34 -8.75
C SER A 212 7.52 -18.29 -9.73
N THR A 213 7.64 -17.88 -10.99
CA THR A 213 8.37 -18.64 -12.01
C THR A 213 9.87 -18.65 -11.71
N MET A 214 10.41 -17.55 -11.20
CA MET A 214 11.81 -17.42 -10.80
C MET A 214 12.22 -18.50 -9.78
N LEU A 215 11.47 -18.69 -8.70
CA LEU A 215 11.81 -19.72 -7.70
C LEU A 215 11.68 -21.14 -8.23
N ARG A 216 10.70 -21.37 -9.11
CA ARG A 216 10.49 -22.67 -9.74
C ARG A 216 11.62 -23.00 -10.71
N GLU A 217 12.03 -22.04 -11.53
CA GLU A 217 13.18 -22.18 -12.43
C GLU A 217 14.47 -22.38 -11.63
N ALA A 218 14.66 -21.63 -10.54
CA ALA A 218 15.79 -21.79 -9.62
C ALA A 218 15.87 -23.20 -9.02
N TRP A 219 14.74 -23.86 -8.76
CA TRP A 219 14.73 -25.24 -8.26
C TRP A 219 15.43 -26.21 -9.22
N GLN A 220 15.21 -26.00 -10.52
CA GLN A 220 15.85 -26.79 -11.56
C GLN A 220 17.29 -26.32 -11.81
N GLU A 221 17.53 -25.01 -11.87
CA GLU A 221 18.86 -24.42 -12.07
C GLU A 221 19.84 -24.90 -11.00
N PHE A 222 19.41 -24.93 -9.73
CA PHE A 222 20.24 -25.34 -8.60
C PHE A 222 20.30 -26.86 -8.39
N GLY A 223 19.73 -27.66 -9.30
CA GLY A 223 19.87 -29.11 -9.29
C GLY A 223 19.02 -29.84 -8.25
N PHE A 224 17.98 -29.22 -7.70
CA PHE A 224 17.12 -29.86 -6.70
C PHE A 224 16.00 -30.74 -7.28
N GLY A 225 15.77 -30.70 -8.59
CA GLY A 225 14.80 -31.52 -9.33
C GLY A 225 14.33 -30.82 -10.61
N SER A 226 13.24 -31.30 -11.22
CA SER A 226 12.60 -30.61 -12.35
C SER A 226 11.48 -29.67 -11.88
N VAL A 227 11.20 -28.61 -12.66
CA VAL A 227 9.97 -27.80 -12.48
C VAL A 227 8.70 -28.66 -12.52
N GLN A 228 8.69 -29.75 -13.31
CA GLN A 228 7.54 -30.65 -13.40
C GLN A 228 7.29 -31.46 -12.11
N ASP A 229 8.30 -31.57 -11.24
CA ASP A 229 8.18 -32.27 -9.96
C ASP A 229 7.52 -31.39 -8.89
N LEU A 230 7.42 -30.08 -9.13
CA LEU A 230 6.82 -29.13 -8.20
C LEU A 230 5.28 -29.15 -8.30
N PRO A 231 4.57 -28.81 -7.21
CA PRO A 231 3.12 -28.67 -7.24
C PRO A 231 2.66 -27.73 -8.37
N PRO A 232 1.56 -28.05 -9.08
CA PRO A 232 1.08 -27.19 -10.17
C PRO A 232 0.72 -25.80 -9.67
N ILE A 233 0.89 -24.80 -10.53
CA ILE A 233 0.52 -23.42 -10.21
C ILE A 233 -0.99 -23.34 -10.02
N PRO A 234 -1.50 -22.80 -8.89
CA PRO A 234 -2.93 -22.60 -8.71
C PRO A 234 -3.48 -21.59 -9.72
N VAL A 235 -4.32 -22.06 -10.64
CA VAL A 235 -5.11 -21.19 -11.53
C VAL A 235 -6.31 -20.68 -10.74
N ARG A 236 -6.44 -19.37 -10.64
CA ARG A 236 -7.56 -18.66 -10.00
C ARG A 236 -7.97 -17.51 -10.90
N GLY A 237 -9.27 -17.26 -10.99
CA GLY A 237 -9.86 -16.34 -11.96
C GLY A 237 -10.38 -17.04 -13.22
N LYS A 238 -10.92 -16.25 -14.14
CA LYS A 238 -11.46 -16.67 -15.43
C LYS A 238 -10.43 -16.44 -16.52
N LEU A 239 -10.42 -17.31 -17.54
CA LEU A 239 -9.65 -17.04 -18.75
C LEU A 239 -10.32 -15.89 -19.50
N PRO A 240 -9.56 -14.89 -19.97
CA PRO A 240 -10.13 -13.84 -20.80
C PRO A 240 -10.65 -14.42 -22.13
N PRO A 241 -11.62 -13.75 -22.77
CA PRO A 241 -12.08 -14.13 -24.10
C PRO A 241 -10.92 -14.22 -25.11
N PRO A 242 -10.95 -15.14 -26.10
CA PRO A 242 -9.87 -15.31 -27.07
C PRO A 242 -9.56 -14.08 -27.93
N ASP A 243 -10.53 -13.19 -28.07
CA ASP A 243 -10.45 -11.93 -28.82
C ASP A 243 -9.98 -10.74 -27.95
N VAL A 244 -9.61 -10.97 -26.69
CA VAL A 244 -9.11 -9.96 -25.78
C VAL A 244 -7.61 -10.10 -25.59
N THR A 245 -6.88 -9.02 -25.82
CA THR A 245 -5.46 -8.88 -25.50
C THR A 245 -5.33 -8.08 -24.22
N ILE A 246 -4.61 -8.63 -23.24
CA ILE A 246 -4.29 -7.96 -21.97
C ILE A 246 -2.81 -7.62 -21.98
N ILE A 247 -2.49 -6.33 -21.80
CA ILE A 247 -1.12 -5.81 -21.88
C ILE A 247 -0.77 -5.13 -20.55
N PRO A 248 -0.07 -5.83 -19.64
CA PRO A 248 0.49 -5.20 -18.44
C PRO A 248 1.59 -4.21 -18.82
N ILE A 249 1.50 -2.98 -18.33
CA ILE A 249 2.44 -1.91 -18.65
C ILE A 249 3.37 -1.70 -17.46
N LYS A 250 4.65 -2.01 -17.67
CA LYS A 250 5.68 -1.84 -16.65
C LYS A 250 5.99 -0.35 -16.47
N THR A 251 5.95 0.11 -15.23
CA THR A 251 6.26 1.49 -14.85
C THR A 251 7.56 1.54 -14.04
N ARG A 252 8.11 2.75 -13.85
CA ARG A 252 8.95 2.98 -12.66
C ARG A 252 8.12 2.80 -11.39
N LEU A 253 8.77 2.77 -10.22
CA LEU A 253 8.06 2.91 -8.95
C LEU A 253 7.26 4.22 -8.95
N LEU A 254 5.94 4.09 -8.83
CA LEU A 254 5.03 5.21 -8.61
C LEU A 254 4.98 5.52 -7.12
N THR A 255 4.97 6.80 -6.78
CA THR A 255 5.10 7.32 -5.41
C THR A 255 4.04 8.39 -5.14
N GLU A 256 3.98 8.85 -3.89
CA GLU A 256 3.08 9.93 -3.50
C GLU A 256 3.39 11.27 -4.20
N GLU A 257 4.54 11.42 -4.85
CA GLU A 257 4.86 12.58 -5.70
C GLU A 257 4.00 12.62 -6.97
N ASP A 258 3.56 11.45 -7.46
CA ASP A 258 2.99 11.30 -8.80
C ASP A 258 1.53 11.72 -8.88
N ASP A 259 1.10 12.17 -10.07
CA ASP A 259 -0.30 12.45 -10.38
C ASP A 259 -0.88 11.32 -11.26
N PRO A 260 -2.03 10.74 -10.90
CA PRO A 260 -2.59 9.61 -11.66
C PRO A 260 -2.84 9.92 -13.14
N LYS A 261 -3.30 11.13 -13.48
CA LYS A 261 -3.64 11.48 -14.86
C LYS A 261 -2.38 11.66 -15.70
N GLU A 262 -1.38 12.36 -15.15
CA GLU A 262 -0.08 12.51 -15.82
C GLU A 262 0.62 11.16 -16.02
N VAL A 263 0.52 10.26 -15.03
CA VAL A 263 1.03 8.89 -15.14
C VAL A 263 0.33 8.14 -16.27
N MET A 264 -1.00 8.15 -16.32
CA MET A 264 -1.75 7.45 -17.36
C MET A 264 -1.44 8.02 -18.75
N ARG A 265 -1.40 9.35 -18.89
CA ARG A 265 -1.00 10.04 -20.13
C ARG A 265 0.42 9.70 -20.59
N HIS A 266 1.34 9.48 -19.65
CA HIS A 266 2.73 9.14 -19.95
C HIS A 266 2.87 7.70 -20.46
N TYR A 267 2.17 6.75 -19.85
CA TYR A 267 2.34 5.32 -20.13
C TYR A 267 1.39 4.78 -21.22
N ILE A 268 0.23 5.41 -21.42
CA ILE A 268 -0.70 5.07 -22.50
C ILE A 268 -0.40 5.96 -23.71
N THR A 269 0.56 5.55 -24.55
CA THR A 269 1.05 6.38 -25.66
C THR A 269 0.25 6.24 -26.96
N GLU A 270 -0.33 5.07 -27.21
CA GLU A 270 -1.06 4.75 -28.45
C GLU A 270 -2.39 4.02 -28.16
N PRO A 271 -3.33 4.70 -27.49
CA PRO A 271 -4.65 4.14 -27.22
C PRO A 271 -5.44 4.02 -28.53
N LEU A 272 -6.19 2.93 -28.67
CA LEU A 272 -7.15 2.73 -29.74
C LEU A 272 -8.58 3.00 -29.24
N PRO A 273 -9.53 3.28 -30.15
CA PRO A 273 -10.94 3.31 -29.80
C PRO A 273 -11.35 2.02 -29.08
N HIS A 274 -12.09 2.16 -27.97
CA HIS A 274 -12.58 1.07 -27.12
C HIS A 274 -11.52 0.31 -26.32
N ASP A 275 -10.26 0.73 -26.33
CA ASP A 275 -9.32 0.28 -25.30
C ASP A 275 -9.83 0.68 -23.92
N ILE A 276 -9.55 -0.16 -22.92
CA ILE A 276 -9.75 0.15 -21.51
C ILE A 276 -8.39 0.17 -20.80
N ALA A 277 -7.93 1.35 -20.43
CA ALA A 277 -6.71 1.51 -19.62
C ALA A 277 -7.07 1.43 -18.13
N THR A 278 -6.64 0.36 -17.47
CA THR A 278 -6.88 0.18 -16.04
C THR A 278 -5.72 0.71 -15.20
N LEU A 279 -6.02 1.24 -14.02
CA LEU A 279 -5.06 1.63 -12.99
C LEU A 279 -5.40 0.94 -11.67
N SER A 280 -4.40 0.40 -10.99
CA SER A 280 -4.56 -0.20 -9.65
C SER A 280 -5.16 0.82 -8.65
N SER A 281 -6.21 0.40 -7.95
CA SER A 281 -6.87 1.19 -6.88
C SER A 281 -5.89 1.60 -5.78
N CYS A 282 -5.06 0.66 -5.32
CA CYS A 282 -4.00 0.91 -4.34
C CYS A 282 -3.08 2.05 -4.79
N VAL A 283 -2.58 1.97 -6.02
CA VAL A 283 -1.60 2.92 -6.56
C VAL A 283 -2.23 4.27 -6.85
N ALA A 284 -3.49 4.31 -7.31
CA ALA A 284 -4.26 5.54 -7.43
C ALA A 284 -4.42 6.24 -6.07
N GLY A 285 -4.84 5.52 -5.04
CA GLY A 285 -5.01 6.07 -3.69
C GLY A 285 -3.69 6.51 -3.04
N LEU A 286 -2.59 5.80 -3.32
CA LEU A 286 -1.23 6.21 -2.94
C LEU A 286 -0.86 7.56 -3.54
N MET A 287 -1.10 7.75 -4.85
CA MET A 287 -0.81 9.02 -5.55
C MET A 287 -1.70 10.17 -5.06
N GLU A 288 -2.93 9.89 -4.60
CA GLU A 288 -3.79 10.87 -3.92
C GLU A 288 -3.37 11.19 -2.47
N GLY A 289 -2.34 10.52 -1.94
CA GLY A 289 -1.88 10.71 -0.57
C GLY A 289 -2.81 10.10 0.48
N ARG A 290 -3.68 9.14 0.10
CA ARG A 290 -4.53 8.39 1.06
C ARG A 290 -3.75 7.29 1.77
N ILE A 291 -2.61 7.66 2.34
CA ILE A 291 -1.64 6.77 2.97
C ILE A 291 -1.51 7.06 4.47
N TYR A 292 -1.38 6.00 5.27
CA TYR A 292 -1.34 6.07 6.73
C TYR A 292 -0.19 5.22 7.27
N MET A 293 0.89 5.90 7.66
CA MET A 293 2.14 5.28 8.13
C MET A 293 1.98 4.62 9.51
N GLU A 294 2.55 3.42 9.68
CA GLU A 294 2.79 2.84 11.02
C GLU A 294 3.55 3.85 11.91
N GLY A 295 3.15 3.97 13.18
CA GLY A 295 3.76 4.92 14.12
C GLY A 295 3.25 6.36 14.01
N ALA A 296 2.72 6.78 12.86
CA ALA A 296 2.05 8.08 12.70
C ALA A 296 0.58 8.03 13.15
N VAL A 297 -0.11 6.95 12.84
CA VAL A 297 -1.46 6.67 13.34
C VAL A 297 -1.38 5.62 14.45
N LYS A 298 -1.96 5.91 15.61
CA LYS A 298 -1.91 5.03 16.79
C LYS A 298 -3.25 4.30 16.96
N PRO A 299 -3.29 2.96 16.85
CA PRO A 299 -4.52 2.20 17.05
C PRO A 299 -5.12 2.39 18.46
N GLY A 300 -6.35 2.89 18.50
CA GLY A 300 -7.12 3.02 19.72
C GLY A 300 -7.57 1.67 20.28
N PHE A 301 -8.21 1.71 21.45
CA PHE A 301 -8.76 0.51 22.08
C PHE A 301 -9.80 -0.18 21.18
N LEU A 302 -10.71 0.60 20.59
CA LEU A 302 -11.77 0.06 19.74
C LEU A 302 -11.20 -0.66 18.50
N ALA A 303 -10.20 -0.07 17.84
CA ALA A 303 -9.55 -0.69 16.68
C ALA A 303 -8.91 -2.04 17.04
N ARG A 304 -8.15 -2.07 18.14
CA ARG A 304 -7.53 -3.29 18.67
C ARG A 304 -8.55 -4.34 19.12
N PHE A 305 -9.71 -3.92 19.58
CA PHE A 305 -10.78 -4.84 19.97
C PHE A 305 -11.46 -5.44 18.74
N LEU A 306 -11.89 -4.61 17.80
CA LEU A 306 -12.61 -5.05 16.59
C LEU A 306 -11.74 -5.94 15.69
N SER A 307 -10.45 -5.63 15.55
CA SER A 307 -9.55 -6.39 14.67
C SER A 307 -9.36 -7.85 15.11
N ARG A 308 -9.61 -8.18 16.40
CA ARG A 308 -9.55 -9.56 16.92
C ARG A 308 -10.69 -10.46 16.47
N PHE A 309 -11.78 -9.87 15.95
CA PHE A 309 -12.93 -10.63 15.44
C PHE A 309 -12.84 -10.91 13.94
N VAL A 310 -11.82 -10.38 13.27
CA VAL A 310 -11.52 -10.68 11.88
C VAL A 310 -10.67 -11.94 11.85
N ASP A 311 -11.02 -12.88 10.96
CA ASP A 311 -10.32 -14.16 10.86
C ASP A 311 -8.83 -13.92 10.54
N GLN A 312 -7.96 -14.27 11.49
CA GLN A 312 -6.52 -14.26 11.30
C GLN A 312 -6.12 -15.58 10.66
N LYS A 313 -5.60 -15.53 9.44
CA LYS A 313 -4.89 -16.66 8.85
C LYS A 313 -3.42 -16.48 9.18
N ASP A 314 -2.92 -17.30 10.09
CA ASP A 314 -1.50 -17.35 10.41
C ASP A 314 -0.81 -18.28 9.40
N ILE A 315 -0.38 -17.69 8.28
CA ILE A 315 0.33 -18.40 7.22
C ILE A 315 1.74 -17.82 7.20
N PRO A 316 2.80 -18.62 7.39
CA PRO A 316 4.18 -18.13 7.26
C PRO A 316 4.38 -17.44 5.92
N PHE A 317 4.99 -16.25 5.93
CA PHE A 317 5.18 -15.40 4.75
C PHE A 317 3.87 -14.95 4.07
N GLY A 318 2.72 -15.18 4.69
CA GLY A 318 1.41 -14.73 4.24
C GLY A 318 0.91 -13.54 5.03
N GLY A 319 0.18 -12.64 4.37
CA GLY A 319 -0.56 -11.57 5.04
C GLY A 319 -1.79 -12.08 5.79
N ALA A 320 -2.24 -11.32 6.78
CA ALA A 320 -3.57 -11.53 7.35
C ALA A 320 -4.62 -10.82 6.47
N ALA A 321 -5.90 -10.98 6.79
CA ALA A 321 -6.87 -10.05 6.21
C ALA A 321 -6.51 -8.61 6.68
N PRO A 322 -6.52 -7.58 5.80
CA PRO A 322 -6.11 -6.23 6.18
C PRO A 322 -6.81 -5.74 7.46
N MET A 323 -8.10 -6.05 7.62
CA MET A 323 -8.91 -5.66 8.79
C MET A 323 -8.52 -6.36 10.11
N ALA A 324 -7.71 -7.43 10.07
CA ALA A 324 -7.13 -8.03 11.26
C ALA A 324 -5.98 -7.18 11.84
N ASN A 325 -5.40 -6.29 11.05
CA ASN A 325 -4.44 -5.31 11.52
C ASN A 325 -5.15 -4.15 12.28
N PRO A 326 -4.79 -3.88 13.55
CA PRO A 326 -5.37 -2.77 14.30
C PRO A 326 -5.18 -1.39 13.67
N LEU A 327 -4.11 -1.18 12.90
CA LEU A 327 -3.88 0.07 12.16
C LEU A 327 -4.91 0.24 11.05
N SER A 328 -5.12 -0.77 10.22
CA SER A 328 -6.12 -0.74 9.15
C SER A 328 -7.53 -0.54 9.72
N MET A 329 -7.84 -1.20 10.84
CA MET A 329 -9.11 -0.97 11.56
C MET A 329 -9.22 0.46 12.12
N GLN A 330 -8.12 1.05 12.61
CA GLN A 330 -8.11 2.44 13.07
C GLN A 330 -8.33 3.41 11.91
N VAL A 331 -7.70 3.18 10.76
CA VAL A 331 -7.93 3.97 9.54
C VAL A 331 -9.39 3.88 9.11
N LEU A 332 -10.00 2.69 9.14
CA LEU A 332 -11.42 2.53 8.84
C LEU A 332 -12.32 3.32 9.80
N LEU A 333 -12.06 3.28 11.13
CA LEU A 333 -12.80 4.07 12.11
C LEU A 333 -12.71 5.59 11.83
N GLU A 334 -11.56 6.04 11.37
CA GLU A 334 -11.31 7.44 11.02
C GLU A 334 -11.92 7.82 9.66
N GLU A 335 -12.07 6.86 8.75
CA GLU A 335 -12.67 7.09 7.43
C GLU A 335 -14.20 7.11 7.52
N ILE A 336 -14.84 6.07 8.10
CA ILE A 336 -16.31 5.93 8.07
C ILE A 336 -17.00 6.25 9.41
N GLY A 337 -16.24 6.40 10.50
CA GLY A 337 -16.73 6.76 11.84
C GLY A 337 -16.96 5.57 12.77
N SER A 338 -16.61 5.76 14.05
CA SER A 338 -16.58 4.67 15.04
C SER A 338 -17.92 3.98 15.25
N VAL A 339 -19.02 4.73 15.26
CA VAL A 339 -20.37 4.14 15.43
C VAL A 339 -20.74 3.28 14.23
N ARG A 340 -20.53 3.78 13.00
CA ARG A 340 -20.83 3.05 11.76
C ARG A 340 -19.98 1.79 11.64
N THR A 341 -18.67 1.87 11.90
CA THR A 341 -17.78 0.70 11.88
C THR A 341 -18.20 -0.34 12.91
N THR A 342 -18.53 0.09 14.14
CA THR A 342 -18.96 -0.84 15.20
C THR A 342 -20.27 -1.52 14.83
N PHE A 343 -21.24 -0.77 14.31
CA PHE A 343 -22.50 -1.33 13.85
C PHE A 343 -22.29 -2.32 12.69
N ALA A 344 -21.47 -1.97 11.71
CA ALA A 344 -21.11 -2.86 10.61
C ALA A 344 -20.43 -4.14 11.11
N ALA A 345 -19.53 -4.06 12.09
CA ALA A 345 -18.87 -5.20 12.70
C ALA A 345 -19.85 -6.13 13.44
N VAL A 346 -20.76 -5.56 14.23
CA VAL A 346 -21.81 -6.31 14.93
C VAL A 346 -22.70 -7.06 13.92
N MET A 347 -23.16 -6.37 12.89
CA MET A 347 -24.00 -6.97 11.86
C MET A 347 -23.25 -8.00 11.01
N GLY A 348 -21.96 -7.78 10.74
CA GLY A 348 -21.08 -8.79 10.13
C GLY A 348 -21.00 -10.07 10.96
N GLY A 349 -20.89 -9.94 12.28
CA GLY A 349 -20.95 -11.07 13.22
C GLY A 349 -22.29 -11.80 13.19
N VAL A 350 -23.41 -11.07 13.20
CA VAL A 350 -24.76 -11.64 13.05
C VAL A 350 -24.91 -12.38 11.72
N GLY A 351 -24.44 -11.79 10.63
CA GLY A 351 -24.42 -12.44 9.31
C GLY A 351 -23.68 -13.78 9.36
N LYS A 352 -22.47 -13.81 9.95
CA LYS A 352 -21.67 -15.05 10.10
C LYS A 352 -22.43 -16.12 10.89
N MET A 353 -23.18 -15.75 11.94
CA MET A 353 -24.03 -16.68 12.69
C MET A 353 -25.22 -17.21 11.87
N LEU A 354 -25.76 -16.41 10.95
CA LEU A 354 -26.85 -16.79 10.04
C LEU A 354 -26.35 -17.46 8.75
N GLY A 355 -25.04 -17.72 8.62
CA GLY A 355 -24.42 -18.27 7.40
C GLY A 355 -24.31 -17.30 6.23
N GLN A 356 -24.64 -16.01 6.44
CA GLN A 356 -24.56 -14.95 5.44
C GLN A 356 -23.22 -14.22 5.55
N LYS A 357 -22.45 -14.14 4.46
CA LYS A 357 -21.15 -13.45 4.43
C LYS A 357 -21.30 -12.04 3.87
N GLY A 358 -20.41 -11.13 4.25
CA GLY A 358 -20.28 -9.82 3.61
C GLY A 358 -21.12 -8.67 4.18
N TRP A 359 -21.99 -8.89 5.17
CA TRP A 359 -22.81 -7.83 5.80
C TRP A 359 -21.99 -6.68 6.39
N PHE A 360 -20.76 -6.97 6.83
CA PHE A 360 -19.82 -5.94 7.24
C PHE A 360 -19.57 -4.92 6.12
N TYR A 361 -19.18 -5.38 4.92
CA TYR A 361 -18.87 -4.52 3.79
C TYR A 361 -20.10 -3.78 3.26
N VAL A 362 -21.26 -4.43 3.26
CA VAL A 362 -22.54 -3.78 2.87
C VAL A 362 -22.85 -2.55 3.73
N LEU A 363 -22.56 -2.61 5.04
CA LEU A 363 -22.87 -1.52 5.97
C LEU A 363 -21.72 -0.52 6.12
N ALA A 364 -20.48 -1.01 6.11
CA ALA A 364 -19.28 -0.20 6.18
C ALA A 364 -19.12 0.65 4.91
N GLY A 365 -19.58 0.16 3.76
CA GLY A 365 -19.49 0.82 2.47
C GLY A 365 -18.22 0.45 1.70
N GLU A 366 -18.08 1.04 0.51
CA GLU A 366 -17.00 0.77 -0.45
C GLU A 366 -15.60 1.04 0.12
N ASP A 367 -15.44 2.09 0.94
CA ASP A 367 -14.18 2.43 1.63
C ASP A 367 -13.60 1.25 2.44
N ALA A 368 -14.46 0.40 3.03
CA ALA A 368 -14.01 -0.74 3.83
C ALA A 368 -13.45 -1.88 2.96
N GLY A 369 -13.87 -1.96 1.70
CA GLY A 369 -13.38 -2.92 0.72
C GLY A 369 -12.08 -2.50 0.06
N GLN A 370 -11.69 -1.22 0.16
CA GLN A 370 -10.53 -0.64 -0.53
C GLN A 370 -9.40 -0.30 0.45
N ILE A 371 -9.08 -1.23 1.36
CA ILE A 371 -8.00 -1.06 2.33
C ILE A 371 -6.95 -2.13 2.09
N ASP A 372 -5.76 -1.71 1.65
CA ASP A 372 -4.63 -2.60 1.46
C ASP A 372 -3.90 -2.90 2.77
N ASP A 373 -3.26 -4.08 2.79
CA ASP A 373 -2.55 -4.56 3.98
C ASP A 373 -1.20 -3.87 4.17
N VAL A 374 -0.85 -3.68 5.44
CA VAL A 374 0.51 -3.32 5.84
C VAL A 374 1.43 -4.49 5.47
N LEU A 375 2.65 -4.21 5.00
CA LEU A 375 3.59 -5.22 4.47
C LEU A 375 3.14 -5.90 3.16
N GLY A 376 2.05 -5.44 2.53
CA GLY A 376 1.61 -5.91 1.21
C GLY A 376 2.10 -5.06 0.04
N SER A 377 2.51 -3.81 0.32
CA SER A 377 2.99 -2.84 -0.68
C SER A 377 4.50 -2.87 -0.86
N LEU A 378 5.00 -2.28 -1.94
CA LEU A 378 6.44 -2.09 -2.15
C LEU A 378 7.01 -0.97 -1.24
N PRO A 379 8.29 -1.07 -0.84
CA PRO A 379 9.06 0.06 -0.32
C PRO A 379 8.93 1.33 -1.19
N PRO A 380 8.77 2.54 -0.60
CA PRO A 380 8.80 2.85 0.83
C PRO A 380 7.47 2.64 1.57
N TYR A 381 6.45 2.08 0.93
CA TYR A 381 5.07 2.04 1.44
C TYR A 381 4.68 0.71 2.11
N ASP A 382 5.63 -0.21 2.26
CA ASP A 382 5.49 -1.54 2.89
C ASP A 382 5.19 -1.50 4.40
N TYR A 383 5.04 -0.33 5.01
CA TYR A 383 4.57 -0.14 6.39
C TYR A 383 3.46 0.92 6.50
N TYR A 384 2.68 1.06 5.43
CA TYR A 384 1.54 1.96 5.35
C TYR A 384 0.26 1.15 5.17
N VAL A 385 -0.84 1.70 5.69
CA VAL A 385 -2.17 1.39 5.18
C VAL A 385 -2.46 2.35 4.04
N ILE A 386 -2.86 1.81 2.90
CA ILE A 386 -3.23 2.57 1.71
C ILE A 386 -4.72 2.37 1.49
N MET A 387 -5.46 3.47 1.36
CA MET A 387 -6.87 3.42 0.97
C MET A 387 -6.96 3.60 -0.55
N GLY A 388 -7.97 3.01 -1.18
CA GLY A 388 -8.35 3.32 -2.56
C GLY A 388 -8.68 4.82 -2.76
N PRO A 389 -8.78 5.29 -4.01
CA PRO A 389 -8.94 6.71 -4.31
C PRO A 389 -10.28 7.26 -3.80
N LYS A 390 -10.36 8.58 -3.59
CA LYS A 390 -11.51 9.24 -2.95
C LYS A 390 -12.78 9.21 -3.80
N ASP A 391 -12.63 9.42 -5.10
CA ASP A 391 -13.71 9.38 -6.09
C ASP A 391 -13.25 8.52 -7.28
N PRO A 392 -13.24 7.19 -7.15
CA PRO A 392 -12.75 6.31 -8.22
C PRO A 392 -13.47 6.52 -9.56
N PRO A 393 -14.82 6.69 -9.63
CA PRO A 393 -15.51 6.99 -10.88
C PRO A 393 -15.10 8.34 -11.48
N GLY A 394 -15.03 9.40 -10.67
CA GLY A 394 -14.59 10.72 -11.13
C GLY A 394 -13.15 10.71 -11.64
N LEU A 395 -12.26 9.99 -10.95
CA LEU A 395 -10.87 9.79 -11.36
C LEU A 395 -10.78 9.03 -12.68
N ALA A 396 -11.52 7.91 -12.82
CA ALA A 396 -11.55 7.13 -14.05
C ALA A 396 -12.03 7.97 -15.24
N GLN A 397 -13.11 8.74 -15.08
CA GLN A 397 -13.60 9.61 -16.14
C GLN A 397 -12.56 10.69 -16.51
N ALA A 398 -11.92 11.32 -15.52
CA ALA A 398 -10.89 12.32 -15.78
C ALA A 398 -9.65 11.74 -16.47
N ILE A 399 -9.29 10.49 -16.19
CA ILE A 399 -8.22 9.77 -16.91
C ILE A 399 -8.65 9.49 -18.34
N ALA A 400 -9.88 9.01 -18.56
CA ALA A 400 -10.39 8.71 -19.90
C ALA A 400 -10.39 9.95 -20.80
N ASP A 401 -10.84 11.09 -20.26
CA ASP A 401 -10.83 12.39 -20.95
C ASP A 401 -9.40 12.84 -21.31
N GLU A 402 -8.39 12.47 -20.51
CA GLU A 402 -6.99 12.84 -20.71
C GLU A 402 -6.28 11.96 -21.76
N ILE A 403 -6.52 10.64 -21.73
CA ILE A 403 -5.81 9.68 -22.60
C ILE A 403 -6.54 9.39 -23.92
N GLY A 404 -7.84 9.67 -24.02
CA GLY A 404 -8.62 9.47 -25.25
C GLY A 404 -9.12 8.05 -25.48
N CYS A 405 -9.11 7.17 -24.47
CA CYS A 405 -9.81 5.89 -24.45
C CYS A 405 -10.50 5.68 -23.09
N GLU A 406 -11.23 4.58 -22.92
CA GLU A 406 -11.90 4.30 -21.65
C GLU A 406 -10.88 3.99 -20.56
N ALA A 407 -11.25 4.29 -19.32
CA ALA A 407 -10.39 4.05 -18.16
C ALA A 407 -11.15 3.46 -16.99
N ALA A 408 -10.45 2.66 -16.18
CA ALA A 408 -11.00 2.07 -14.98
C ALA A 408 -9.98 2.05 -13.84
N ILE A 409 -10.46 2.28 -12.62
CA ILE A 409 -9.72 1.99 -11.40
C ILE A 409 -10.14 0.58 -10.97
N VAL A 410 -9.16 -0.32 -10.82
CA VAL A 410 -9.38 -1.73 -10.56
C VAL A 410 -8.63 -2.16 -9.31
N ASP A 411 -9.33 -2.84 -8.41
CA ASP A 411 -8.73 -3.63 -7.33
C ASP A 411 -8.76 -5.11 -7.74
N ALA A 412 -7.60 -5.76 -7.82
CA ALA A 412 -7.50 -7.16 -8.26
C ALA A 412 -6.49 -7.91 -7.40
N ASN A 413 -6.75 -9.20 -7.16
CA ASN A 413 -5.88 -10.05 -6.35
C ASN A 413 -5.72 -11.46 -6.93
N ASP A 414 -4.68 -12.14 -6.44
CA ASP A 414 -4.34 -13.51 -6.86
C ASP A 414 -5.35 -14.58 -6.39
N LEU A 415 -6.41 -14.21 -5.67
CA LEU A 415 -7.47 -15.12 -5.24
C LEU A 415 -8.54 -15.32 -6.31
N GLY A 416 -8.44 -14.66 -7.47
CA GLY A 416 -9.42 -14.77 -8.54
C GLY A 416 -10.51 -13.70 -8.49
N VAL A 417 -10.29 -12.62 -7.74
CA VAL A 417 -11.26 -11.54 -7.53
C VAL A 417 -10.68 -10.26 -8.07
N ALA A 418 -11.44 -9.60 -8.95
CA ALA A 418 -11.21 -8.23 -9.37
C ALA A 418 -12.52 -7.43 -9.18
N TRP A 419 -12.38 -6.15 -8.87
CA TRP A 419 -13.46 -5.21 -8.68
C TRP A 419 -13.12 -3.91 -9.42
N ALA A 420 -13.95 -3.51 -10.37
CA ALA A 420 -13.85 -2.22 -11.03
C ALA A 420 -14.47 -1.16 -10.11
N VAL A 421 -13.67 -0.63 -9.18
CA VAL A 421 -14.10 0.31 -8.14
C VAL A 421 -14.58 1.65 -8.70
N GLY A 422 -14.15 2.01 -9.90
CA GLY A 422 -14.63 3.17 -10.64
C GLY A 422 -14.21 3.06 -12.10
N TYR A 423 -15.03 3.59 -13.01
CA TYR A 423 -14.82 3.42 -14.43
C TYR A 423 -15.52 4.52 -15.23
N SER A 424 -14.99 4.83 -16.41
CA SER A 424 -15.62 5.75 -17.35
C SER A 424 -16.87 5.16 -17.99
N SER A 425 -17.71 6.02 -18.57
CA SER A 425 -19.07 5.64 -18.99
C SER A 425 -19.17 4.53 -20.05
N GLY A 426 -18.11 4.29 -20.84
CA GLY A 426 -18.09 3.25 -21.88
C GLY A 426 -17.65 1.87 -21.40
N VAL A 427 -17.34 1.68 -20.12
CA VAL A 427 -16.84 0.41 -19.57
C VAL A 427 -17.99 -0.50 -19.11
N ASP A 428 -17.99 -1.75 -19.60
CA ASP A 428 -18.76 -2.84 -19.00
C ASP A 428 -17.99 -3.42 -17.81
N ALA A 429 -18.34 -2.98 -16.60
CA ALA A 429 -17.63 -3.35 -15.37
C ALA A 429 -17.67 -4.86 -15.05
N PRO A 430 -18.83 -5.56 -15.07
CA PRO A 430 -18.86 -7.02 -14.88
C PRO A 430 -17.97 -7.79 -15.87
N TRP A 431 -17.94 -7.36 -17.14
CA TRP A 431 -17.04 -7.96 -18.12
C TRP A 431 -15.57 -7.69 -17.81
N LEU A 432 -15.23 -6.45 -17.45
CA LEU A 432 -13.85 -6.08 -17.10
C LEU A 432 -13.36 -6.83 -15.85
N GLU A 433 -14.21 -7.00 -14.83
CA GLU A 433 -13.89 -7.78 -13.63
C GLU A 433 -13.57 -9.24 -13.98
N ASP A 434 -14.32 -9.85 -14.90
CA ASP A 434 -14.04 -11.19 -15.39
C ASP A 434 -12.68 -11.26 -16.11
N VAL A 435 -12.39 -10.29 -16.99
CA VAL A 435 -11.12 -10.18 -17.72
C VAL A 435 -9.93 -9.98 -16.78
N MET A 436 -10.10 -9.19 -15.72
CA MET A 436 -9.04 -8.84 -14.77
C MET A 436 -8.90 -9.84 -13.60
N SER A 437 -9.81 -10.82 -13.48
CA SER A 437 -9.90 -11.72 -12.33
C SER A 437 -8.66 -12.58 -12.07
N THR A 438 -7.79 -12.78 -13.07
CA THR A 438 -6.50 -13.50 -12.89
C THR A 438 -5.41 -12.63 -12.25
N ASN A 439 -5.68 -11.34 -12.05
CA ASN A 439 -4.74 -10.29 -11.69
C ASN A 439 -3.59 -10.13 -12.70
N PRO A 440 -3.87 -9.69 -13.94
CA PRO A 440 -2.84 -9.50 -14.96
C PRO A 440 -1.87 -8.35 -14.65
N ALA A 441 -2.28 -7.41 -13.78
CA ALA A 441 -1.39 -6.38 -13.25
C ALA A 441 -0.28 -6.98 -12.39
N GLY A 442 -0.48 -8.19 -11.88
CA GLY A 442 0.50 -8.86 -11.06
C GLY A 442 0.71 -8.15 -9.72
N ASN A 443 1.84 -8.39 -9.06
CA ASN A 443 2.14 -7.89 -7.73
C ASN A 443 3.62 -7.52 -7.56
N GLN A 444 3.90 -6.67 -6.57
CA GLN A 444 5.25 -6.38 -6.06
C GLN A 444 6.25 -5.99 -7.19
N GLU A 445 7.40 -6.66 -7.29
CA GLU A 445 8.54 -6.32 -8.16
C GLU A 445 8.21 -6.34 -9.67
N GLN A 446 7.02 -6.83 -10.06
CA GLN A 446 6.55 -6.75 -11.45
C GLN A 446 6.31 -5.30 -11.90
N GLN A 447 5.87 -4.42 -10.98
CA GLN A 447 5.67 -2.99 -11.21
C GLN A 447 4.83 -2.68 -12.46
N THR A 448 3.70 -3.39 -12.59
CA THR A 448 2.74 -3.25 -13.69
C THR A 448 1.37 -2.76 -13.21
N PRO A 449 1.28 -1.60 -12.50
CA PRO A 449 0.02 -1.12 -11.93
C PRO A 449 -1.00 -0.65 -12.98
N ILE A 450 -0.58 -0.57 -14.25
CA ILE A 450 -1.40 -0.21 -15.39
C ILE A 450 -1.56 -1.45 -16.27
N VAL A 451 -2.78 -1.74 -16.70
CA VAL A 451 -3.07 -2.81 -17.67
C VAL A 451 -3.97 -2.25 -18.75
N LEU A 452 -3.53 -2.37 -20.00
CA LEU A 452 -4.33 -2.03 -21.17
C LEU A 452 -5.09 -3.28 -21.66
N VAL A 453 -6.41 -3.19 -21.68
CA VAL A 453 -7.29 -4.24 -22.19
C VAL A 453 -7.80 -3.82 -23.57
N ARG A 454 -7.56 -4.68 -24.58
CA ARG A 454 -7.87 -4.40 -25.98
C ARG A 454 -8.67 -5.54 -26.60
N THR A 455 -9.79 -5.22 -27.25
CA THR A 455 -10.63 -6.20 -27.96
C THR A 455 -10.33 -6.17 -29.46
N LEU A 456 -10.02 -7.34 -30.06
CA LEU A 456 -9.59 -7.48 -31.45
C LEU A 456 -10.71 -7.19 -32.47
N THR A 457 -11.99 -7.35 -32.11
CA THR A 457 -13.13 -7.17 -33.04
C THR A 457 -13.28 -5.75 -33.61
N HIS A 458 -12.61 -4.75 -33.04
CA HIS A 458 -12.66 -3.37 -33.52
C HIS A 458 -11.54 -3.00 -34.50
N LEU A 459 -10.47 -3.80 -34.57
CA LEU A 459 -9.40 -3.59 -35.56
C LEU A 459 -9.82 -3.92 -36.99
N GLU A 460 -10.83 -4.79 -37.17
CA GLU A 460 -11.29 -5.23 -38.50
C GLU A 460 -12.33 -4.29 -39.13
N LYS A 461 -12.98 -3.41 -38.37
CA LYS A 461 -14.05 -2.53 -38.87
C LYS A 461 -13.58 -1.16 -39.37
N GLU A 462 -12.36 -0.75 -39.02
CA GLU A 462 -11.77 0.52 -39.49
C GLU A 462 -10.81 0.30 -40.69
N GLY A 463 -10.57 -0.96 -41.07
CA GLY A 463 -9.73 -1.35 -42.21
C GLY A 463 -10.48 -1.65 -43.52
N THR A 464 -11.78 -1.39 -43.58
CA THR A 464 -12.66 -1.52 -44.78
C THR A 464 -13.41 -0.24 -45.02
#